data_AF-A0A6I3U6X0-F1
#
_entry.id   AF-A0A6I3U6X0-F1
#
_cell.length_a   1.000
_cell.length_b   1.000
_cell.length_c   1.000
_cell.angle_alpha   90.00
_cell.angle_beta   90.00
_cell.angle_gamma   90.00
#
_symmetry.space_group_name_H-M   'P 1'
#
loop_
_entity.id
_entity.type
_entity.pdbx_description
1 polymer ?
#
loop_
_entity_poly.entity_id
_entity_poly.type
_entity_poly.pdbx_seq_one_letter_code
_entity_poly.pdbx_strand_id
1 'polypeptide(L)'
;IMTTPDLGGKEAFWDILGFHVTQTNYAYQVIPVLVAVWLLANLEKFFHKKLPSAVDFTFTPLLSVMITGFLTFTVIGPVMLVVSDAITNAIVWLYNTTGAFGMGLFGGTYSLIVMTGLHQSFPAIETQLLSAYNNNGTGFGDYIFVVASMANVAQGAATLAVYFLTKNAKTKGLSSSAAVSAFLGITEPALFGVNLKYKFPFFCALAGSAIGAFVAGLTHVIAVSLGAAGF
;
A
#
# COMPACT_ATOMS: atom_id res chain seq x y z
N ILE A 1 -5.11 -23.81 11.67
CA ILE A 1 -4.22 -23.71 10.48
C ILE A 1 -5.13 -23.75 9.26
N MET A 2 -5.50 -22.58 8.75
CA MET A 2 -6.07 -22.40 7.42
C MET A 2 -5.28 -21.23 6.83
N THR A 3 -4.23 -21.57 6.07
CA THR A 3 -3.60 -20.62 5.15
C THR A 3 -4.57 -20.41 4.01
N THR A 4 -4.75 -19.15 3.59
CA THR A 4 -5.71 -18.63 2.59
C THR A 4 -7.20 -18.71 3.00
N PRO A 5 -7.87 -17.56 3.25
CA PRO A 5 -9.31 -17.51 3.13
C PRO A 5 -9.68 -17.84 1.69
N ASP A 6 -10.61 -18.78 1.49
CA ASP A 6 -11.17 -19.11 0.18
C ASP A 6 -11.96 -17.90 -0.34
N LEU A 7 -11.27 -16.98 -1.02
CA LEU A 7 -11.81 -15.76 -1.62
C LEU A 7 -12.21 -15.97 -3.08
N GLY A 8 -12.17 -17.22 -3.58
CA GLY A 8 -12.52 -17.57 -4.94
C GLY A 8 -13.96 -18.00 -5.07
N GLY A 9 -14.87 -17.09 -5.45
CA GLY A 9 -16.06 -17.54 -6.18
C GLY A 9 -15.59 -18.39 -7.37
N LYS A 10 -16.13 -19.62 -7.51
CA LYS A 10 -15.82 -20.63 -8.56
C LYS A 10 -14.65 -20.23 -9.46
N GLU A 11 -13.47 -20.82 -9.27
CA GLU A 11 -12.29 -20.56 -10.09
C GLU A 11 -12.63 -20.72 -11.59
N ALA A 12 -12.90 -19.59 -12.24
CA ALA A 12 -13.09 -19.53 -13.67
C ALA A 12 -11.70 -19.42 -14.28
N PHE A 13 -11.45 -20.22 -15.32
CA PHE A 13 -10.19 -20.21 -16.03
C PHE A 13 -10.40 -19.67 -17.45
N TRP A 14 -9.39 -18.99 -17.98
CA TRP A 14 -9.27 -18.78 -19.42
C TRP A 14 -8.35 -19.85 -19.98
N ASP A 15 -8.78 -20.48 -21.07
CA ASP A 15 -7.95 -21.37 -21.86
C ASP A 15 -7.21 -20.54 -22.92
N ILE A 16 -5.99 -20.13 -22.57
CA ILE A 16 -5.16 -19.28 -23.44
C ILE A 16 -4.02 -20.13 -23.96
N LEU A 17 -4.05 -20.45 -25.26
CA LEU A 17 -2.97 -21.20 -25.94
C LEU A 17 -2.62 -22.54 -25.26
N GLY A 18 -3.60 -23.19 -24.62
CA GLY A 18 -3.42 -24.45 -23.88
C GLY A 18 -3.01 -24.30 -22.41
N PHE A 19 -2.87 -23.08 -21.91
CA PHE A 19 -2.65 -22.79 -20.49
C PHE A 19 -3.96 -22.39 -19.81
N HIS A 20 -4.21 -22.97 -18.64
CA HIS A 20 -5.30 -22.55 -17.75
C HIS A 20 -4.86 -21.35 -16.94
N VAL A 21 -5.35 -20.17 -17.29
CA VAL A 21 -5.05 -18.91 -16.58
C VAL A 21 -6.23 -18.59 -15.67
N THR A 22 -6.00 -18.50 -14.37
CA THR A 22 -7.05 -18.14 -13.40
C THR A 22 -7.59 -16.74 -13.70
N GLN A 23 -8.91 -16.60 -13.74
CA GLN A 23 -9.58 -15.31 -13.86
C GLN A 23 -9.55 -14.56 -12.53
N THR A 24 -8.36 -14.08 -12.15
CA THR A 24 -8.19 -13.35 -10.90
C THR A 24 -8.48 -11.87 -11.10
N ASN A 25 -9.28 -11.30 -10.19
CA ASN A 25 -9.50 -9.87 -10.13
C ASN A 25 -8.34 -9.17 -9.42
N TYR A 26 -7.58 -8.36 -10.16
CA TYR A 26 -6.43 -7.60 -9.65
C TYR A 26 -6.76 -6.16 -9.25
N ALA A 27 -8.03 -5.74 -9.23
CA ALA A 27 -8.43 -4.35 -9.00
C ALA A 27 -7.88 -3.77 -7.68
N TYR A 28 -7.64 -4.61 -6.68
CA TYR A 28 -7.12 -4.21 -5.37
C TYR A 28 -5.65 -4.59 -5.16
N GLN A 29 -4.98 -5.16 -6.16
CA GLN A 29 -3.62 -5.68 -6.04
C GLN A 29 -2.60 -4.70 -6.64
N VAL A 30 -1.88 -3.98 -5.79
CA VAL A 30 -1.00 -2.89 -6.23
C VAL A 30 0.29 -3.37 -6.87
N ILE A 31 0.92 -4.43 -6.33
CA ILE A 31 2.19 -4.95 -6.87
C ILE A 31 2.03 -5.38 -8.34
N PRO A 32 1.02 -6.19 -8.72
CA PRO A 32 0.76 -6.48 -10.14
C PRO A 32 0.51 -5.23 -11.00
N VAL A 33 -0.27 -4.27 -10.49
CA VAL A 33 -0.63 -3.04 -11.24
C VAL A 33 0.59 -2.17 -11.52
N LEU A 34 1.50 -1.99 -10.55
CA LEU A 34 2.72 -1.20 -10.75
C LEU A 34 3.61 -1.80 -11.85
N VAL A 35 3.76 -3.13 -11.87
CA VAL A 35 4.54 -3.83 -12.89
C VAL A 35 3.84 -3.74 -14.25
N ALA A 36 2.51 -3.84 -14.30
CA ALA A 36 1.73 -3.69 -15.51
C ALA A 36 1.84 -2.27 -16.10
N VAL A 37 1.74 -1.23 -15.28
CA VAL A 37 1.88 0.17 -15.74
C VAL A 37 3.31 0.46 -16.17
N TRP A 38 4.31 -0.07 -15.46
CA TRP A 38 5.70 0.03 -15.90
C TRP A 38 5.91 -0.63 -17.27
N LEU A 39 5.36 -1.83 -17.48
CA LEU A 39 5.41 -2.50 -18.78
C LEU A 39 4.71 -1.67 -19.86
N LEU A 40 3.50 -1.17 -19.58
CA LEU A 40 2.72 -0.33 -20.49
C LEU A 40 3.52 0.89 -20.95
N ALA A 41 4.11 1.62 -20.00
CA ALA A 41 4.88 2.81 -20.28
C ALA A 41 6.14 2.53 -21.12
N ASN A 42 6.75 1.34 -20.97
CA ASN A 42 7.89 0.93 -21.79
C ASN A 42 7.46 0.53 -23.21
N LEU A 43 6.35 -0.20 -23.34
CA LEU A 43 5.79 -0.58 -24.64
C LEU A 43 5.34 0.64 -25.43
N GLU A 44 4.65 1.58 -24.79
CA GLU A 44 4.18 2.81 -25.42
C GLU A 44 5.35 3.64 -25.97
N LYS A 45 6.41 3.85 -25.17
CA LYS A 45 7.65 4.51 -25.62
C LYS A 45 8.35 3.75 -26.74
N PHE A 46 8.29 2.42 -26.73
CA PHE A 46 8.87 1.59 -27.78
C PHE A 46 8.12 1.74 -29.10
N PHE A 47 6.78 1.67 -29.07
CA PHE A 47 5.96 1.80 -30.27
C PHE A 47 6.01 3.20 -30.87
N HIS A 48 5.99 4.26 -30.05
CA HIS A 48 6.23 5.63 -30.54
C HIS A 48 7.56 5.79 -31.29
N LYS A 49 8.59 5.03 -30.92
CA LYS A 49 9.90 5.07 -31.60
C LYS A 49 9.96 4.20 -32.85
N LYS A 50 9.09 3.20 -32.98
CA LYS A 50 9.17 2.18 -34.04
C LYS A 50 8.10 2.33 -35.10
N LEU A 51 6.94 2.88 -34.76
CA LEU A 51 5.85 3.07 -35.70
C LEU A 51 6.02 4.36 -36.49
N PRO A 52 5.70 4.35 -37.80
CA PRO A 52 5.61 5.58 -38.59
C PRO A 52 4.54 6.52 -38.04
N SER A 53 4.77 7.83 -38.12
CA SER A 53 3.86 8.86 -37.56
C SER A 53 2.42 8.77 -38.06
N ALA A 54 2.18 8.23 -39.25
CA ALA A 54 0.85 8.04 -39.82
C ALA A 54 -0.01 7.02 -39.07
N VAL A 55 0.60 6.05 -38.39
CA VAL A 55 -0.09 4.95 -37.69
C VAL A 55 0.16 4.95 -36.19
N ASP A 56 1.18 5.66 -35.73
CA ASP A 56 1.59 5.78 -34.34
C ASP A 56 0.42 6.12 -33.41
N PHE A 57 -0.32 7.19 -33.71
CA PHE A 57 -1.42 7.67 -32.87
C PHE A 57 -2.52 6.61 -32.63
N THR A 58 -2.77 5.73 -33.60
CA THR A 58 -3.81 4.69 -33.50
C THR A 58 -3.28 3.40 -32.90
N PHE A 59 -2.13 2.93 -33.38
CA PHE A 59 -1.64 1.58 -33.06
C PHE A 59 -0.78 1.54 -31.80
N THR A 60 -0.07 2.61 -31.45
CA THR A 60 0.73 2.64 -30.22
C THR A 60 -0.11 2.38 -28.97
N PRO A 61 -1.20 3.13 -28.68
CA PRO A 61 -2.00 2.86 -27.49
C PRO A 61 -2.69 1.49 -27.56
N LEU A 62 -3.18 1.08 -28.74
CA LEU A 62 -3.85 -0.20 -28.93
C LEU A 62 -2.92 -1.38 -28.60
N LEU A 63 -1.74 -1.44 -29.23
CA LEU A 63 -0.78 -2.52 -29.05
C LEU A 63 -0.23 -2.53 -27.62
N SER A 64 0.07 -1.36 -27.07
CA SER A 64 0.59 -1.25 -25.70
C SER A 64 -0.41 -1.80 -24.68
N VAL A 65 -1.69 -1.42 -24.78
CA VAL A 65 -2.72 -1.90 -23.87
C VAL A 65 -3.02 -3.38 -24.08
N MET A 66 -3.15 -3.85 -25.32
CA MET A 66 -3.44 -5.26 -25.60
C MET A 66 -2.34 -6.19 -25.09
N ILE A 67 -1.08 -5.88 -25.39
CA ILE A 67 0.07 -6.68 -24.96
C ILE A 67 0.23 -6.62 -23.45
N THR A 68 0.07 -5.43 -22.85
CA THR A 68 0.14 -5.28 -21.38
C THR A 68 -0.96 -6.09 -20.71
N GLY A 69 -2.21 -5.97 -21.17
CA GLY A 69 -3.35 -6.70 -20.60
C GLY A 69 -3.11 -8.21 -20.66
N PHE A 70 -2.75 -8.72 -21.83
CA PHE A 70 -2.43 -10.14 -22.01
C PHE A 70 -1.34 -10.60 -21.04
N LEU A 71 -0.17 -9.95 -21.03
CA LEU A 71 0.94 -10.30 -20.14
C LEU A 71 0.59 -10.13 -18.66
N THR A 72 -0.27 -9.16 -18.33
CA THR A 72 -0.72 -8.92 -16.97
C THR A 72 -1.49 -10.12 -16.45
N PHE A 73 -2.45 -10.62 -17.20
CA PHE A 73 -3.24 -11.74 -16.74
C PHE A 73 -2.51 -13.08 -16.84
N THR A 74 -1.68 -13.31 -17.85
CA THR A 74 -1.03 -14.61 -18.04
C THR A 74 0.23 -14.80 -17.21
N VAL A 75 0.98 -13.74 -16.91
CA VAL A 75 2.30 -13.83 -16.27
C VAL A 75 2.42 -12.93 -15.04
N ILE A 76 2.24 -11.62 -15.21
CA ILE A 76 2.55 -10.65 -14.14
C ILE A 76 1.64 -10.88 -12.94
N GLY A 77 0.33 -11.03 -13.17
CA GLY A 77 -0.68 -11.26 -12.15
C GLY A 77 -0.36 -12.48 -11.29
N PRO A 78 -0.27 -13.69 -11.86
CA PRO A 78 0.07 -14.90 -11.11
C PRO A 78 1.39 -14.80 -10.34
N VAL A 79 2.45 -14.27 -10.97
CA VAL A 79 3.77 -14.16 -10.32
C VAL A 79 3.74 -13.14 -9.19
N MET A 80 3.15 -11.97 -9.41
CA MET A 80 3.11 -10.89 -8.43
C MET A 80 2.11 -11.16 -7.30
N LEU A 81 1.10 -12.01 -7.51
CA LEU A 81 0.28 -12.54 -6.42
C LEU A 81 1.10 -13.34 -5.44
N VAL A 82 1.94 -14.27 -5.91
CA VAL A 82 2.79 -15.07 -5.01
C VAL A 82 3.69 -14.17 -4.16
N VAL A 83 4.23 -13.10 -4.76
CA VAL A 83 5.03 -12.10 -4.03
C VAL A 83 4.17 -11.32 -3.03
N SER A 84 2.99 -10.86 -3.44
CA SER A 84 2.04 -10.13 -2.59
C SER A 84 1.59 -10.98 -1.39
N ASP A 85 1.27 -12.24 -1.62
CA ASP A 85 0.86 -13.20 -0.61
C ASP A 85 2.00 -13.53 0.35
N ALA A 86 3.24 -13.68 -0.15
CA ALA A 86 4.40 -13.90 0.70
C ALA A 86 4.63 -12.72 1.66
N ILE A 87 4.52 -11.48 1.17
CA ILE A 87 4.62 -10.26 1.99
C ILE A 87 3.48 -10.21 3.01
N THR A 88 2.25 -10.46 2.56
CA THR A 88 1.05 -10.48 3.42
C THR A 88 1.19 -11.52 4.53
N ASN A 89 1.59 -12.74 4.18
CA ASN A 89 1.80 -13.83 5.14
C ASN A 89 2.93 -13.52 6.12
N ALA A 90 4.00 -12.83 5.69
CA ALA A 90 5.06 -12.38 6.58
C ALA A 90 4.55 -11.35 7.59
N ILE A 91 3.71 -10.39 7.16
CA ILE A 91 3.09 -9.38 8.03
C ILE A 91 2.12 -10.04 9.02
N VAL A 92 1.26 -10.95 8.54
CA VAL A 92 0.31 -11.71 9.37
C VAL A 92 1.05 -12.60 10.38
N TRP A 93 2.11 -13.27 9.95
CA TRP A 93 2.95 -14.09 10.83
C TRP A 93 3.62 -13.24 11.91
N LEU A 94 4.16 -12.08 11.53
CA LEU A 94 4.77 -11.13 12.47
C LEU A 94 3.74 -10.72 13.52
N TYR A 95 2.53 -10.33 13.09
CA TYR A 95 1.45 -9.96 13.99
C TYR A 95 1.07 -11.09 14.95
N ASN A 96 0.79 -12.29 14.43
CA ASN A 96 0.35 -13.43 15.24
C ASN A 96 1.42 -13.94 16.21
N THR A 97 2.70 -13.85 15.85
CA THR A 97 3.81 -14.42 16.63
C THR A 97 4.31 -13.44 17.69
N THR A 98 4.29 -12.14 17.40
CA THR A 98 4.99 -11.13 18.23
C THR A 98 4.05 -10.12 18.90
N GLY A 99 2.74 -10.16 18.59
CA GLY A 99 1.72 -9.35 19.26
C GLY A 99 2.06 -7.86 19.26
N ALA A 100 2.08 -7.24 20.43
CA ALA A 100 2.41 -5.82 20.58
C ALA A 100 3.78 -5.44 20.01
N PHE A 101 4.80 -6.29 20.17
CA PHE A 101 6.13 -6.03 19.61
C PHE A 101 6.13 -6.04 18.08
N GLY A 102 5.31 -6.90 17.47
CA GLY A 102 5.10 -6.95 16.03
C GLY A 102 4.41 -5.71 15.50
N MET A 103 3.35 -5.26 16.18
CA MET A 103 2.69 -4.00 15.88
C MET A 103 3.66 -2.82 15.98
N GLY A 104 4.50 -2.78 17.02
CA GLY A 104 5.51 -1.74 17.18
C GLY A 104 6.56 -1.73 16.05
N LEU A 105 7.10 -2.90 15.69
CA LEU A 105 8.03 -3.02 14.58
C LEU A 105 7.38 -2.64 13.24
N PHE A 106 6.13 -3.08 13.03
CA PHE A 106 5.38 -2.76 11.83
C PHE A 106 5.09 -1.26 11.74
N GLY A 107 4.66 -0.60 12.81
CA GLY A 107 4.50 0.86 12.85
C GLY A 107 5.80 1.62 12.60
N GLY A 108 6.90 1.18 13.23
CA GLY A 108 8.22 1.78 13.00
C GLY A 108 8.74 1.67 11.56
N THR A 109 8.27 0.67 10.81
CA THR A 109 8.66 0.44 9.41
C THR A 109 7.58 0.86 8.41
N TYR A 110 6.35 1.14 8.85
CA TYR A 110 5.20 1.44 7.98
C TYR A 110 5.48 2.62 7.06
N SER A 111 6.03 3.73 7.58
CA SER A 111 6.37 4.88 6.73
C SER A 111 7.47 4.58 5.71
N LEU A 112 8.32 3.56 5.93
CA LEU A 112 9.27 3.07 4.92
C LEU A 112 8.54 2.38 3.77
N ILE A 113 7.51 1.59 4.09
CA ILE A 113 6.63 0.94 3.11
C ILE A 113 5.79 1.98 2.36
N VAL A 114 5.39 3.06 3.03
CA VAL A 114 4.72 4.19 2.37
C VAL A 114 5.63 4.82 1.32
N MET A 115 6.91 5.03 1.64
CA MET A 115 7.88 5.59 0.68
C MET A 115 8.04 4.77 -0.60
N THR A 116 7.86 3.45 -0.54
CA THR A 116 7.95 2.58 -1.73
C THR A 116 6.63 2.47 -2.49
N GLY A 117 5.53 3.00 -1.95
CA GLY A 117 4.19 2.87 -2.52
C GLY A 117 3.50 1.53 -2.25
N LEU A 118 4.20 0.57 -1.62
CA LEU A 118 3.66 -0.77 -1.34
C LEU A 118 2.46 -0.75 -0.40
N HIS A 119 2.33 0.27 0.46
CA HIS A 119 1.21 0.42 1.39
C HIS A 119 -0.18 0.42 0.70
N GLN A 120 -0.24 0.77 -0.58
CA GLN A 120 -1.49 0.75 -1.35
C GLN A 120 -2.04 -0.67 -1.57
N SER A 121 -1.26 -1.73 -1.37
CA SER A 121 -1.78 -3.12 -1.38
C SER A 121 -2.49 -3.49 -0.08
N PHE A 122 -2.32 -2.73 1.00
CA PHE A 122 -2.90 -3.05 2.31
C PHE A 122 -4.43 -3.02 2.36
N PRO A 123 -5.15 -2.07 1.71
CA PRO A 123 -6.62 -2.11 1.67
C PRO A 123 -7.22 -3.45 1.20
N ALA A 124 -6.54 -4.18 0.31
CA ALA A 124 -6.99 -5.51 -0.12
C ALA A 124 -6.87 -6.57 0.98
N ILE A 125 -5.86 -6.45 1.84
CA ILE A 125 -5.64 -7.34 2.99
C ILE A 125 -6.59 -6.94 4.13
N GLU A 126 -6.71 -5.64 4.38
CA GLU A 126 -7.62 -5.02 5.36
C GLU A 126 -9.08 -5.45 5.14
N THR A 127 -9.57 -5.41 3.89
CA THR A 127 -10.92 -5.89 3.55
C THR A 127 -11.14 -7.36 3.85
N GLN A 128 -10.12 -8.21 3.66
CA GLN A 128 -10.18 -9.63 3.99
C GLN A 128 -10.18 -9.87 5.51
N LEU A 129 -9.29 -9.18 6.24
CA LEU A 129 -9.25 -9.22 7.70
C LEU A 129 -10.59 -8.79 8.29
N LEU A 130 -11.17 -7.73 7.73
CA LEU A 130 -12.45 -7.19 8.14
C LEU A 130 -13.61 -8.14 7.83
N SER A 131 -13.63 -8.75 6.64
CA SER A 131 -14.67 -9.71 6.27
C SER A 131 -14.63 -10.95 7.16
N ALA A 132 -13.43 -11.49 7.44
CA ALA A 132 -13.27 -12.61 8.36
C ALA A 132 -13.79 -12.25 9.76
N TYR A 133 -13.42 -11.07 10.27
CA TYR A 133 -13.83 -10.60 11.60
C TYR A 133 -15.34 -10.34 11.71
N ASN A 134 -15.92 -9.58 10.78
CA ASN A 134 -17.31 -9.13 10.84
C ASN A 134 -18.32 -10.22 10.43
N ASN A 135 -18.02 -11.03 9.42
CA ASN A 135 -19.01 -11.96 8.84
C ASN A 135 -18.89 -13.38 9.38
N ASN A 136 -17.67 -13.83 9.67
CA ASN A 136 -17.40 -15.22 10.05
C ASN A 136 -17.11 -15.37 11.55
N GLY A 137 -16.98 -14.26 12.29
CA GLY A 137 -16.57 -14.27 13.70
C GLY A 137 -15.16 -14.84 13.91
N THR A 138 -14.35 -14.88 12.85
CA THR A 138 -13.02 -15.50 12.83
C THR A 138 -11.98 -14.48 12.42
N GLY A 139 -10.88 -14.34 13.16
CA GLY A 139 -9.80 -13.40 12.82
C GLY A 139 -9.61 -12.30 13.86
N PHE A 140 -8.60 -11.48 13.66
CA PHE A 140 -8.09 -10.56 14.68
C PHE A 140 -8.50 -9.10 14.45
N GLY A 141 -9.46 -8.83 13.57
CA GLY A 141 -9.80 -7.47 13.12
C GLY A 141 -8.70 -6.86 12.25
N ASP A 142 -8.94 -5.64 11.78
CA ASP A 142 -7.97 -4.93 10.95
C ASP A 142 -6.98 -4.16 11.82
N TYR A 143 -5.83 -4.76 12.06
CA TYR A 143 -4.71 -4.15 12.78
C TYR A 143 -3.78 -3.34 11.85
N ILE A 144 -3.84 -3.55 10.54
CA ILE A 144 -2.98 -2.86 9.58
C ILE A 144 -3.41 -1.39 9.50
N PHE A 145 -4.72 -1.15 9.47
CA PHE A 145 -5.27 0.19 9.45
C PHE A 145 -4.97 0.97 10.74
N VAL A 146 -4.96 0.29 11.89
CA VAL A 146 -4.53 0.90 13.17
C VAL A 146 -3.08 1.38 13.09
N VAL A 147 -2.20 0.54 12.54
CA VAL A 147 -0.79 0.90 12.31
C VAL A 147 -0.66 2.08 11.35
N ALA A 148 -1.45 2.09 10.28
CA ALA A 148 -1.52 3.21 9.34
C ALA A 148 -1.91 4.53 10.04
N SER A 149 -2.95 4.51 10.89
CA SER A 149 -3.33 5.68 11.69
C SER A 149 -2.21 6.14 12.61
N MET A 150 -1.53 5.23 13.32
CA MET A 150 -0.40 5.59 14.19
C MET A 150 0.74 6.23 13.40
N ALA A 151 1.05 5.72 12.21
CA ALA A 151 2.04 6.31 11.31
C ALA A 151 1.63 7.70 10.82
N ASN A 152 0.38 7.87 10.42
CA ASN A 152 -0.14 9.14 9.89
C ASN A 152 -0.11 10.24 10.94
N VAL A 153 -0.59 9.94 12.15
CA VAL A 153 -0.55 10.87 13.29
C VAL A 153 0.89 11.20 13.66
N ALA A 154 1.80 10.23 13.69
CA ALA A 154 3.20 10.48 14.02
C ALA A 154 3.91 11.36 12.97
N GLN A 155 3.67 11.13 11.68
CA GLN A 155 4.20 11.98 10.60
C GLN A 155 3.63 13.41 10.67
N GLY A 156 2.33 13.53 10.92
CA GLY A 156 1.66 14.82 11.13
C GLY A 156 2.21 15.57 12.34
N ALA A 157 2.36 14.89 13.48
CA ALA A 157 2.89 15.48 14.71
C ALA A 157 4.35 15.94 14.56
N ALA A 158 5.21 15.13 13.93
CA ALA A 158 6.58 15.52 13.64
C ALA A 158 6.65 16.74 12.70
N THR A 159 5.79 16.77 11.68
CA THR A 159 5.68 17.91 10.75
C THR A 159 5.19 19.16 11.46
N LEU A 160 4.22 19.01 12.37
CA LEU A 160 3.69 20.10 13.19
C LEU A 160 4.74 20.62 14.17
N ALA A 161 5.59 19.75 14.72
CA ALA A 161 6.74 20.17 15.52
C ALA A 161 7.70 21.05 14.69
N VAL A 162 7.98 20.68 13.43
CA VAL A 162 8.77 21.52 12.52
C VAL A 162 8.11 22.88 12.29
N TYR A 163 6.79 22.94 12.16
CA TYR A 163 6.05 24.21 12.03
C TYR A 163 6.33 25.18 13.20
N PHE A 164 6.37 24.66 14.43
CA PHE A 164 6.65 25.47 15.62
C PHE A 164 8.14 25.82 15.77
N LEU A 165 9.04 24.95 15.33
CA LEU A 165 10.48 25.13 15.48
C LEU A 165 11.11 25.99 14.36
N THR A 166 10.53 26.00 13.16
CA THR A 166 11.10 26.69 12.01
C THR A 166 10.83 28.20 12.03
N LYS A 167 11.86 28.99 11.73
CA LYS A 167 11.74 30.44 11.51
C LYS A 167 11.53 30.81 10.04
N ASN A 168 11.69 29.86 9.13
CA ASN A 168 11.58 30.11 7.69
C ASN A 168 10.12 30.12 7.25
N ALA A 169 9.64 31.25 6.73
CA ALA A 169 8.23 31.45 6.35
C ALA A 169 7.71 30.39 5.34
N LYS A 170 8.53 30.02 4.34
CA LYS A 170 8.17 29.01 3.35
C LYS A 170 8.00 27.62 3.98
N THR A 171 8.96 27.24 4.83
CA THR A 171 8.91 25.96 5.55
C THR A 171 7.72 25.94 6.50
N LYS A 172 7.45 27.07 7.18
CA LYS A 172 6.30 27.20 8.06
C LYS A 172 4.97 26.99 7.33
N GLY A 173 4.76 27.65 6.19
CA GLY A 173 3.54 27.45 5.39
C GLY A 173 3.40 26.03 4.83
N LEU A 174 4.51 25.39 4.43
CA LEU A 174 4.50 24.00 3.99
C LEU A 174 4.18 23.05 5.14
N SER A 175 4.85 23.19 6.29
CA SER A 175 4.65 22.32 7.45
C SER A 175 3.24 22.41 8.03
N SER A 176 2.59 23.59 8.03
CA SER A 176 1.22 23.70 8.52
C SER A 176 0.23 22.92 7.66
N SER A 177 0.27 23.10 6.34
CA SER A 177 -0.63 22.43 5.40
C SER A 177 -0.34 20.92 5.32
N ALA A 178 0.94 20.54 5.31
CA ALA A 178 1.36 19.15 5.29
C ALA A 178 1.01 18.39 6.58
N ALA A 179 1.11 19.04 7.75
CA ALA A 179 0.70 18.42 9.02
C ALA A 179 -0.81 18.13 9.06
N VAL A 180 -1.64 19.08 8.63
CA VAL A 180 -3.10 18.89 8.54
C VAL A 180 -3.43 17.77 7.55
N SER A 181 -2.78 17.77 6.38
CA SER A 181 -2.93 16.68 5.39
C SER A 181 -2.64 15.31 6.00
N ALA A 182 -1.53 15.19 6.74
CA ALA A 182 -1.15 13.93 7.38
C ALA A 182 -2.16 13.48 8.45
N PHE A 183 -2.72 14.42 9.23
CA PHE A 183 -3.80 14.10 10.16
C PHE A 183 -5.11 13.71 9.48
N LEU A 184 -5.32 14.06 8.22
CA LEU A 184 -6.46 13.60 7.42
C LEU A 184 -6.16 12.30 6.65
N GLY A 185 -5.00 11.68 6.90
CA GLY A 185 -4.59 10.41 6.30
C GLY A 185 -3.76 10.53 5.02
N ILE A 186 -3.44 11.74 4.56
CA ILE A 186 -2.59 11.99 3.38
C ILE A 186 -1.21 12.45 3.84
N THR A 187 -0.25 11.52 3.91
CA THR A 187 1.05 11.76 4.56
C THR A 187 2.16 12.18 3.61
N GLU A 188 2.00 12.06 2.30
CA GLU A 188 3.04 12.33 1.31
C GLU A 188 3.61 13.76 1.41
N PRO A 189 2.80 14.82 1.61
CA PRO A 189 3.33 16.17 1.80
C PRO A 189 4.17 16.32 3.08
N ALA A 190 3.78 15.63 4.16
CA ALA A 190 4.49 15.65 5.44
C ALA A 190 5.80 14.84 5.35
N LEU A 191 5.70 13.61 4.85
CA LEU A 191 6.78 12.65 4.71
C LEU A 191 7.88 13.19 3.79
N PHE A 192 7.54 13.51 2.54
CA PHE A 192 8.53 13.95 1.54
C PHE A 192 8.82 15.45 1.58
N GLY A 193 7.81 16.27 1.87
CA GLY A 193 7.95 17.73 1.87
C GLY A 193 8.69 18.29 3.08
N VAL A 194 8.63 17.59 4.24
CA VAL A 194 9.18 18.09 5.50
C VAL A 194 10.05 17.06 6.21
N ASN A 195 9.48 15.95 6.67
CA ASN A 195 10.14 15.06 7.62
C ASN A 195 11.41 14.41 7.04
N LEU A 196 11.32 13.83 5.85
CA LEU A 196 12.46 13.18 5.18
C LEU A 196 13.53 14.20 4.79
N LYS A 197 13.11 15.40 4.36
CA LYS A 197 14.02 16.50 4.03
C LYS A 197 14.92 16.88 5.21
N TYR A 198 14.35 16.95 6.41
CA TYR A 198 15.11 17.31 7.62
C TYR A 198 15.68 16.10 8.38
N LYS A 199 15.34 14.86 7.98
CA LYS A 199 15.76 13.56 8.53
C LYS A 199 15.43 13.32 10.00
N PHE A 200 15.78 14.24 10.89
CA PHE A 200 15.52 14.14 12.32
C PHE A 200 14.01 14.01 12.63
N PRO A 201 13.11 14.87 12.09
CA PRO A 201 11.67 14.70 12.32
C PRO A 201 11.14 13.37 11.78
N PHE A 202 11.72 12.87 10.69
CA PHE A 202 11.38 11.57 10.13
C PHE A 202 11.65 10.42 11.11
N PHE A 203 12.84 10.34 11.71
CA PHE A 203 13.14 9.30 12.70
C PHE A 203 12.29 9.45 13.97
N CYS A 204 11.98 10.68 14.39
CA CYS A 204 11.03 10.92 15.48
C CYS A 204 9.62 10.39 15.15
N ALA A 205 9.16 10.58 13.91
CA ALA A 205 7.88 10.05 13.45
C ALA A 205 7.88 8.51 13.41
N LEU A 206 8.96 7.87 12.95
CA LEU A 206 9.08 6.41 12.98
C LEU A 206 9.00 5.87 14.41
N ALA A 207 9.74 6.49 15.34
CA ALA A 207 9.70 6.09 16.74
C ALA A 207 8.32 6.33 17.38
N GLY A 208 7.69 7.47 17.10
CA GLY A 208 6.34 7.79 17.57
C GLY A 208 5.30 6.80 17.05
N SER A 209 5.39 6.42 15.77
CA SER A 209 4.54 5.41 15.16
C SER A 209 4.77 4.02 15.77
N ALA A 210 6.03 3.63 15.97
CA ALA A 210 6.37 2.36 16.62
C ALA A 210 5.80 2.26 18.03
N ILE A 211 5.92 3.31 18.83
CA ILE A 211 5.37 3.34 20.19
C ILE A 211 3.83 3.33 20.15
N GLY A 212 3.22 4.14 19.29
CA GLY A 212 1.76 4.18 19.14
C GLY A 212 1.18 2.83 18.73
N ALA A 213 1.80 2.18 17.74
CA ALA A 213 1.39 0.86 17.27
C ALA A 213 1.64 -0.23 18.33
N PHE A 214 2.76 -0.16 19.06
CA PHE A 214 3.03 -1.06 20.18
C PHE A 214 1.95 -0.96 21.27
N VAL A 215 1.58 0.26 21.66
CA VAL A 215 0.52 0.52 22.65
C VAL A 215 -0.82 0.00 22.14
N ALA A 216 -1.17 0.27 20.87
CA ALA A 216 -2.38 -0.27 20.26
C ALA A 216 -2.40 -1.82 20.27
N GLY A 217 -1.24 -2.45 20.12
CA GLY A 217 -1.10 -3.91 20.21
C GLY A 217 -1.26 -4.44 21.63
N LEU A 218 -0.80 -3.70 22.65
CA LEU A 218 -1.02 -4.04 24.06
C LEU A 218 -2.49 -3.93 24.46
N THR A 219 -3.20 -2.95 23.92
CA THR A 219 -4.62 -2.71 24.24
C THR A 219 -5.57 -3.44 23.30
N HIS A 220 -5.05 -4.24 22.37
CA HIS A 220 -5.83 -4.98 21.37
C HIS A 220 -6.77 -4.09 20.55
N VAL A 221 -6.32 -2.88 20.22
CA VAL A 221 -7.08 -1.96 19.36
C VAL A 221 -7.05 -2.48 17.93
N ILE A 222 -8.24 -2.56 17.34
CA ILE A 222 -8.47 -3.06 15.98
C ILE A 222 -9.43 -2.11 15.26
N ALA A 223 -9.34 -2.05 13.93
CA ALA A 223 -10.34 -1.39 13.11
C ALA A 223 -11.47 -2.37 12.76
N VAL A 224 -12.72 -1.88 12.84
CA VAL A 224 -13.96 -2.64 12.58
C VAL A 224 -14.68 -2.17 11.31
N SER A 225 -14.06 -1.24 10.58
CA SER A 225 -14.46 -0.82 9.24
C SER A 225 -13.28 -0.13 8.56
N LEU A 226 -13.33 -0.04 7.22
CA LEU A 226 -12.49 0.90 6.49
C LEU A 226 -12.92 2.34 6.83
N GLY A 227 -11.98 3.29 6.76
CA GLY A 227 -12.23 4.70 7.01
C GLY A 227 -11.11 5.59 6.51
N ALA A 228 -11.07 6.83 6.98
CA ALA A 228 -9.88 7.66 6.81
C ALA A 228 -8.83 7.22 7.83
N ALA A 229 -7.64 6.81 7.40
CA ALA A 229 -6.52 6.48 8.30
C ALA A 229 -5.92 7.72 8.99
N GLY A 230 -6.65 8.83 9.00
CA GLY A 230 -6.33 10.04 9.75
C GLY A 230 -6.70 9.91 11.23
N PHE A 231 -6.69 11.06 11.90
CA PHE A 231 -7.29 11.27 13.22
C PHE A 231 -8.81 11.30 13.13
#